data_AF-A0AAV5WG32-F1
#
_entry.id   AF-A0AAV5WG32-F1
#
_cell.length_a   1.000
_cell.length_b   1.000
_cell.length_c   1.000
_cell.angle_alpha   90.00
_cell.angle_beta   90.00
_cell.angle_gamma   90.00
#
_symmetry.space_group_name_H-M   'P 1'
#
loop_
_entity.id
_entity.type
_entity.pdbx_description
1 polymer ?
#
loop_
_entity_poly.entity_id
_entity_poly.type
_entity_poly.pdbx_seq_one_letter_code
_entity_poly.pdbx_strand_id
1 'polypeptide(L)'
;GNNVRFVLKLADKFDVKRIVDRTERWLIDDCLFDTAELLCLADQYNLATLQTYCIRQCDSFTEIAELINSDFYRNLSERIKDDLIVKMLELGLKMA
;
A
#
# COMPACT_ATOMS: atom_id res chain seq x y z
N GLY A 1 1.36 13.79 -9.70
CA GLY A 1 2.54 13.78 -8.80
C GLY A 1 2.38 14.67 -7.59
N ASN A 2 2.67 15.98 -7.70
CA ASN A 2 2.88 16.85 -6.52
C ASN A 2 1.63 17.19 -5.68
N ASN A 3 0.44 17.23 -6.25
CA ASN A 3 -0.77 17.62 -5.49
C ASN A 3 -1.21 16.56 -4.47
N VAL A 4 -1.02 15.26 -4.77
CA VAL A 4 -1.45 14.16 -3.91
C VAL A 4 -0.63 14.15 -2.60
N ARG A 5 0.69 14.31 -2.70
CA ARG A 5 1.57 14.42 -1.52
C ARG A 5 1.24 15.64 -0.65
N PHE A 6 0.83 16.76 -1.27
CA PHE A 6 0.41 17.95 -0.54
C PHE A 6 -0.92 17.75 0.20
N VAL A 7 -1.89 17.12 -0.46
CA VAL A 7 -3.20 16.79 0.13
C VAL A 7 -3.04 15.79 1.27
N LEU A 8 -2.24 14.74 1.09
CA LEU A 8 -1.96 13.75 2.12
C LEU A 8 -1.25 14.37 3.34
N LYS A 9 -0.25 15.22 3.11
CA LYS A 9 0.44 15.94 4.18
C LYS A 9 -0.47 16.90 4.95
N LEU A 10 -1.45 17.51 4.29
CA LEU A 10 -2.46 18.34 4.94
C LEU A 10 -3.48 17.49 5.69
N ALA A 11 -3.94 16.37 5.11
CA ALA A 11 -4.90 15.46 5.74
C ALA A 11 -4.35 14.88 7.05
N ASP A 12 -3.09 14.43 7.02
CA ASP A 12 -2.35 13.94 8.19
C ASP A 12 -2.16 15.04 9.25
N LYS A 13 -1.82 16.27 8.82
CA LYS A 13 -1.61 17.41 9.72
C LYS A 13 -2.88 17.92 10.40
N PHE A 14 -4.06 17.73 9.81
CA PHE A 14 -5.31 18.30 10.29
C PHE A 14 -6.28 17.27 10.92
N ASP A 15 -5.87 16.00 11.04
CA ASP A 15 -6.68 14.89 11.61
C ASP A 15 -8.10 14.80 11.01
N VAL A 16 -8.25 15.21 9.74
CA VAL A 16 -9.55 15.19 9.08
C VAL A 16 -9.72 13.83 8.42
N LYS A 17 -10.17 12.86 9.22
CA LYS A 17 -10.50 11.49 8.79
C LYS A 17 -11.24 11.42 7.45
N ARG A 18 -12.15 12.38 7.21
CA ARG A 18 -12.92 12.48 5.95
C ARG A 18 -12.07 12.78 4.70
N ILE A 19 -10.94 13.47 4.85
CA ILE A 19 -10.01 13.76 3.75
C ILE A 19 -9.12 12.53 3.50
N VAL A 20 -8.69 11.85 4.56
CA VAL A 20 -7.95 10.58 4.46
C VAL A 20 -8.79 9.55 3.71
N ASP A 21 -10.03 9.30 4.16
CA ASP A 21 -10.94 8.32 3.52
C ASP A 21 -11.21 8.64 2.04
N ARG A 22 -11.31 9.93 1.69
CA ARG A 22 -11.52 10.36 0.31
C ARG A 22 -10.27 10.17 -0.55
N THR A 23 -9.10 10.38 0.04
CA THR A 23 -7.83 10.22 -0.65
C THR A 23 -7.51 8.74 -0.85
N GLU A 24 -7.77 7.90 0.14
CA GLU A 24 -7.68 6.43 -0.03
C GLU A 24 -8.58 5.94 -1.16
N ARG A 25 -9.85 6.38 -1.20
CA ARG A 25 -10.77 5.99 -2.26
C ARG A 25 -10.29 6.44 -3.64
N TRP A 26 -9.83 7.68 -3.76
CA TRP A 26 -9.29 8.18 -5.03
C TRP A 26 -8.01 7.44 -5.47
N LEU A 27 -7.15 7.08 -4.51
CA LEU A 27 -5.94 6.30 -4.77
C LEU A 27 -6.26 4.88 -5.25
N ILE A 28 -7.36 4.28 -4.77
CA ILE A 28 -7.85 2.97 -5.18
C ILE A 28 -8.54 3.03 -6.55
N ASP A 29 -9.41 4.02 -6.77
CA ASP A 29 -10.34 4.02 -7.91
C ASP A 29 -9.75 4.66 -9.19
N ASP A 30 -8.93 5.71 -9.06
CA ASP A 30 -8.57 6.59 -10.18
C ASP A 30 -7.06 6.71 -10.43
N CYS A 31 -6.23 6.00 -9.65
CA CYS A 31 -4.80 6.22 -9.66
C CYS A 31 -4.02 5.27 -10.57
N LEU A 32 -3.06 5.81 -11.33
CA LEU A 32 -2.17 5.07 -12.22
C LEU A 32 -0.84 4.66 -11.56
N PHE A 33 -0.74 4.77 -10.23
CA PHE A 33 0.45 4.32 -9.52
C PHE A 33 0.50 2.80 -9.47
N ASP A 34 1.72 2.25 -9.49
CA ASP A 34 1.90 0.82 -9.29
C ASP A 34 1.60 0.43 -7.84
N THR A 35 1.37 -0.87 -7.60
CA THR A 35 1.02 -1.39 -6.28
C THR A 35 2.13 -1.14 -5.24
N ALA A 36 3.41 -1.08 -5.66
CA ALA A 36 4.54 -0.85 -4.76
C ALA A 36 4.59 0.61 -4.28
N GLU A 37 4.39 1.57 -5.19
CA GLU A 37 4.27 2.99 -4.92
C GLU A 37 3.05 3.29 -4.04
N LEU A 38 1.90 2.67 -4.33
CA LEU A 38 0.71 2.80 -3.50
C LEU A 38 0.92 2.25 -2.10
N LEU A 39 1.57 1.10 -1.96
CA LEU A 39 1.88 0.51 -0.66
C LEU A 39 2.86 1.37 0.14
N CYS A 40 3.85 1.99 -0.52
CA CYS A 40 4.79 2.90 0.12
C CYS A 40 4.10 4.19 0.60
N LEU A 41 3.16 4.73 -0.18
CA LEU A 41 2.31 5.86 0.25
C LEU A 41 1.41 5.46 1.41
N ALA A 42 0.86 4.24 1.36
CA ALA A 42 -0.01 3.74 2.41
C ALA A 42 0.71 3.62 3.75
N ASP A 43 1.93 3.09 3.74
CA ASP A 43 2.76 2.98 4.93
C ASP A 43 3.20 4.36 5.45
N GLN A 44 3.65 5.25 4.56
CA GLN A 44 4.14 6.58 4.92
C GLN A 44 3.07 7.46 5.59
N TYR A 45 1.83 7.39 5.12
CA TYR A 45 0.72 8.23 5.60
C TYR A 45 -0.30 7.43 6.44
N ASN A 46 0.06 6.22 6.87
CA ASN A 46 -0.77 5.34 7.70
C ASN A 46 -2.19 5.11 7.14
N LEU A 47 -2.29 4.91 5.82
CA LEU A 47 -3.53 4.71 5.07
C LEU A 47 -3.92 3.22 5.10
N ALA A 48 -4.58 2.80 6.18
CA ALA A 48 -4.87 1.39 6.46
C ALA A 48 -5.75 0.72 5.38
N THR A 49 -6.70 1.44 4.79
CA THR A 49 -7.59 0.90 3.73
C THR A 49 -6.79 0.67 2.46
N LEU A 50 -5.94 1.63 2.09
CA LEU A 50 -5.09 1.52 0.91
C LEU A 50 -4.05 0.40 1.09
N GLN A 51 -3.45 0.28 2.28
CA GLN A 51 -2.52 -0.80 2.59
C GLN A 51 -3.19 -2.17 2.41
N THR A 52 -4.39 -2.34 2.97
CA THR A 52 -5.17 -3.58 2.86
C THR A 52 -5.52 -3.89 1.41
N TYR A 53 -5.88 -2.87 0.62
CA TYR A 53 -6.17 -3.02 -0.80
C TYR A 53 -4.94 -3.50 -1.58
N CYS A 54 -3.78 -2.86 -1.40
CA CYS A 54 -2.53 -3.22 -2.08
C CYS A 54 -2.11 -4.67 -1.76
N ILE A 55 -2.13 -5.07 -0.48
CA ILE A 55 -1.77 -6.44 -0.08
C ILE A 55 -2.75 -7.47 -0.65
N ARG A 56 -4.04 -7.10 -0.78
CA ARG A 56 -5.04 -7.97 -1.39
C ARG A 56 -4.84 -8.16 -2.89
N GLN A 57 -4.45 -7.10 -3.61
CA GLN A 57 -4.16 -7.12 -5.05
C GLN A 57 -2.99 -8.02 -5.43
N CYS A 58 -2.04 -8.26 -4.52
CA CYS A 58 -0.96 -9.21 -4.74
C CYS A 58 -1.52 -10.65 -4.71
N ASP A 59 -1.88 -11.19 -5.86
CA ASP A 59 -2.53 -12.50 -5.98
C ASP A 59 -1.58 -13.62 -6.42
N SER A 60 -0.35 -13.25 -6.81
CA SER A 60 0.67 -14.21 -7.19
C SER A 60 1.97 -14.08 -6.39
N PHE A 61 2.67 -15.21 -6.28
CA PHE A 61 4.01 -15.25 -5.68
C PHE A 61 5.00 -14.36 -6.42
N THR A 62 4.84 -14.24 -7.75
CA THR A 62 5.67 -13.41 -8.62
C THR A 62 5.52 -11.93 -8.29
N GLU A 63 4.29 -11.43 -8.16
CA GLU A 63 4.04 -10.02 -7.82
C GLU A 63 4.61 -9.65 -6.44
N ILE A 64 4.46 -10.54 -5.45
CA ILE A 64 5.05 -10.32 -4.12
C ILE A 64 6.58 -10.35 -4.21
N ALA A 65 7.16 -11.27 -4.98
CA ALA A 65 8.60 -11.34 -5.18
C ALA A 65 9.15 -10.09 -5.90
N GLU A 66 8.46 -9.59 -6.93
CA GLU A 66 8.80 -8.35 -7.62
C GLU A 66 8.75 -7.15 -6.66
N LEU A 67 7.71 -7.09 -5.82
CA LEU A 67 7.56 -6.06 -4.81
C LEU A 67 8.69 -6.11 -3.78
N ILE A 68 9.06 -7.29 -3.28
CA ILE A 68 10.20 -7.49 -2.34
C ILE A 68 11.54 -7.05 -2.96
N ASN A 69 11.73 -7.30 -4.25
CA ASN A 69 12.96 -6.93 -4.96
C ASN A 69 13.01 -5.46 -5.38
N SER A 70 11.90 -4.73 -5.27
CA SER A 70 11.84 -3.31 -5.59
C SER A 70 12.55 -2.45 -4.54
N ASP A 71 13.06 -1.28 -4.95
CA ASP A 71 13.64 -0.31 -4.01
C ASP A 71 12.62 0.23 -3.00
N PHE A 72 11.31 0.12 -3.29
CA PHE A 72 10.23 0.52 -2.39
C PHE A 72 10.17 -0.37 -1.16
N TYR A 73 10.46 -1.67 -1.27
CA TYR A 73 10.40 -2.61 -0.15
C TYR A 73 11.37 -2.25 0.99
N ARG A 74 12.54 -1.71 0.65
CA ARG A 74 13.51 -1.24 1.66
C ARG A 74 12.97 -0.11 2.53
N ASN A 75 12.06 0.70 1.97
CA ASN A 75 11.48 1.85 2.65
C ASN A 75 10.20 1.52 3.43
N LEU A 76 9.69 0.28 3.30
CA LEU A 76 8.53 -0.17 4.07
C LEU A 76 8.91 -0.48 5.52
N SER A 77 7.98 -0.21 6.43
CA SER A 77 8.08 -0.61 7.82
C SER A 77 8.06 -2.14 7.96
N GLU A 78 8.69 -2.66 9.02
CA GLU A 78 8.75 -4.11 9.29
C GLU A 78 7.35 -4.74 9.36
N ARG A 79 6.35 -3.99 9.87
CA ARG A 79 4.96 -4.44 9.91
C ARG A 79 4.41 -4.81 8.53
N ILE A 80 4.67 -3.98 7.51
CA ILE A 80 4.19 -4.26 6.15
C ILE A 80 4.91 -5.47 5.56
N LYS A 81 6.20 -5.61 5.86
CA LYS A 81 7.00 -6.76 5.41
C LYS A 81 6.46 -8.06 6.00
N ASP A 82 6.12 -8.06 7.29
CA ASP A 82 5.46 -9.19 7.95
C ASP A 82 4.12 -9.52 7.27
N ASP A 83 3.27 -8.51 7.02
CA ASP A 83 1.98 -8.70 6.34
C ASP A 83 2.14 -9.30 4.93
N LEU A 84 3.17 -8.89 4.17
CA LEU A 84 3.48 -9.43 2.85
C LEU A 84 3.95 -10.90 2.92
N ILE A 85 4.79 -11.24 3.90
CA ILE A 85 5.24 -12.62 4.13
C ILE A 85 4.05 -13.52 4.48
N VAL A 86 3.15 -13.06 5.35
CA VAL A 86 1.92 -13.80 5.69
C VAL A 86 1.08 -14.06 4.44
N LYS A 87 0.84 -13.03 3.62
CA LYS A 87 0.10 -13.17 2.35
C LYS A 87 0.78 -14.17 1.39
N MET A 88 2.10 -14.15 1.29
CA MET A 88 2.88 -15.09 0.48
C MET A 88 2.71 -16.54 0.95
N LEU A 89 2.70 -16.77 2.27
CA LEU A 89 2.45 -18.09 2.86
C LEU A 89 1.01 -18.55 2.60
N GLU A 90 0.01 -17.66 2.73
CA GLU A 90 -1.38 -17.97 2.42
C GLU A 90 -1.58 -18.40 0.96
N LEU A 91 -0.91 -17.72 0.02
CA LEU A 91 -0.94 -18.11 -1.40
C LEU A 91 -0.29 -19.48 -1.62
N GLY A 92 0.82 -19.77 -0.94
CA GLY A 92 1.47 -21.08 -1.00
C GLY A 92 0.58 -22.21 -0.47
N LEU A 93 -0.13 -21.97 0.63
CA LEU A 93 -1.07 -22.93 1.25
C LEU A 93 -2.29 -23.21 0.38
N LYS A 94 -2.77 -22.24 -0.41
CA LYS A 94 -3.90 -22.43 -1.33
C LYS A 94 -3.58 -23.30 -2.56
N MET A 95 -2.29 -23.52 -2.85
CA MET A 95 -1.85 -24.35 -3.97
C MET A 95 -1.53 -25.80 -3.57
N ALA A 96 -1.58 -26.13 -2.27
CA ALA A 96 -1.35 -27.47 -1.72
C ALA A 96 -2.66 -28.24 -1.54
#